data_AF-A0AA35IVV0-F1
#
_entry.id   AF-A0AA35IVV0-F1
#
_cell.length_a   1.000
_cell.length_b   1.000
_cell.length_c   1.000
_cell.angle_alpha   90.00
_cell.angle_beta   90.00
_cell.angle_gamma   90.00
#
_symmetry.space_group_name_H-M   'P 1'
#
loop_
_entity.id
_entity.type
_entity.pdbx_description
1 polymer ?
#
loop_
_entity_poly.entity_id
_entity_poly.type
_entity_poly.pdbx_seq_one_letter_code
_entity_poly.pdbx_strand_id
1 'polypeptide(L)'
;MKLIHVLGEEVYRDLMKWEDEYENCGIAYEYTRDGSPYGLLAKAVDKSDVVIAEKVVYGKYPIRPWLEAFGAQLDDWANQLKEQGITPDQYNVGYTSCPRESLFE
;
A
#
# COMPACT_ATOMS: atom_id res chain seq x y z
N MET A 1 12.90 -6.87 1.76
CA MET A 1 13.44 -5.74 2.55
C MET A 1 12.26 -5.01 3.22
N LYS A 2 12.31 -4.67 4.51
CA LYS A 2 11.18 -4.03 5.20
C LYS A 2 11.23 -2.50 5.06
N LEU A 3 10.07 -1.84 4.93
CA LEU A 3 9.98 -0.39 4.76
C LEU A 3 10.65 0.39 5.91
N ILE A 4 10.48 -0.08 7.15
CA ILE A 4 11.14 0.52 8.34
C ILE A 4 12.67 0.57 8.23
N HIS A 5 13.30 -0.39 7.55
CA HIS A 5 14.76 -0.36 7.36
C HIS A 5 15.18 0.67 6.32
N VAL A 6 14.30 0.99 5.37
CA VAL A 6 14.56 1.94 4.29
C VAL A 6 14.31 3.37 4.76
N LEU A 7 13.18 3.58 5.45
CA LEU A 7 12.80 4.88 5.99
C LEU A 7 13.59 5.27 7.25
N GLY A 8 13.93 4.27 8.08
CA GLY A 8 14.34 4.51 9.45
C GLY A 8 13.13 4.61 10.39
N GLU A 9 13.34 4.27 11.66
CA GLU A 9 12.26 4.09 12.63
C GLU A 9 11.36 5.32 12.83
N GLU A 10 11.95 6.51 12.97
CA GLU A 10 11.20 7.75 13.22
C GLU A 10 10.26 8.09 12.05
N VAL A 11 10.81 8.11 10.83
CA VAL A 11 10.06 8.41 9.61
C VAL A 11 9.00 7.33 9.35
N TYR A 12 9.33 6.07 9.61
CA TYR A 12 8.36 4.98 9.51
C TYR A 12 7.20 5.15 10.51
N ARG A 13 7.48 5.47 11.77
CA ARG A 13 6.43 5.71 12.77
C ARG A 13 5.56 6.91 12.42
N ASP A 14 6.14 7.96 11.87
CA ASP A 14 5.39 9.13 11.38
C ASP A 14 4.51 8.79 10.17
N LEU A 15 4.99 7.90 9.29
CA LEU A 15 4.18 7.38 8.19
C LEU A 15 3.02 6.52 8.71
N MET A 16 3.27 5.57 9.63
CA MET A 16 2.21 4.72 10.19
C MET A 16 1.13 5.53 10.92
N LYS A 17 1.52 6.55 11.69
CA LYS A 17 0.54 7.45 12.32
C LYS A 17 -0.34 8.17 11.30
N TRP A 18 0.27 8.60 10.18
CA TRP A 18 -0.49 9.21 9.10
C TRP A 18 -1.41 8.19 8.45
N GLU A 19 -0.98 6.95 8.22
CA GLU A 19 -1.85 5.89 7.70
C GLU A 19 -3.04 5.58 8.63
N ASP A 20 -2.82 5.58 9.95
CA ASP A 20 -3.88 5.40 10.95
C ASP A 20 -4.96 6.50 10.85
N GLU A 21 -4.60 7.74 10.47
CA GLU A 21 -5.57 8.83 10.24
C GLU A 21 -6.49 8.54 9.05
N TYR A 22 -6.08 7.64 8.14
CA TYR A 22 -6.82 7.25 6.95
C TYR A 22 -7.15 5.74 6.93
N GLU A 23 -7.37 5.12 8.10
CA GLU A 23 -7.62 3.66 8.26
C GLU A 23 -8.69 3.06 7.32
N ASN A 24 -9.62 3.89 6.83
CA ASN A 24 -10.72 3.49 5.94
C ASN A 24 -10.39 3.64 4.45
N CYS A 25 -9.16 4.03 4.11
CA CYS A 25 -8.67 4.26 2.75
C CYS A 25 -7.62 3.20 2.37
N GLY A 26 -7.47 2.94 1.08
CA GLY A 26 -6.31 2.21 0.57
C GLY A 26 -5.08 3.11 0.64
N ILE A 27 -3.92 2.55 0.99
CA ILE A 27 -2.65 3.28 0.95
C ILE A 27 -1.82 2.78 -0.24
N ALA A 28 -1.56 3.67 -1.19
CA ALA A 28 -0.69 3.43 -2.33
C ALA A 28 0.66 4.10 -2.13
N TYR A 29 1.73 3.43 -2.56
CA TYR A 29 3.10 3.92 -2.45
C TYR A 29 3.73 4.13 -3.82
N GLU A 30 4.32 5.30 -4.03
CA GLU A 30 4.98 5.69 -5.27
C GLU A 30 6.34 6.32 -5.01
N TYR A 31 7.18 6.34 -6.04
CA TYR A 31 8.42 7.11 -6.02
C TYR A 31 8.12 8.60 -6.19
N THR A 32 8.79 9.47 -5.44
CA THR A 32 8.55 10.91 -5.50
C THR A 32 8.94 11.51 -6.86
N ARG A 33 8.20 12.54 -7.27
CA ARG A 33 8.44 13.25 -8.55
C ARG A 33 9.54 14.31 -8.47
N ASP A 34 10.02 14.62 -7.27
CA ASP A 34 11.06 15.62 -7.00
C ASP A 34 12.47 15.15 -7.40
N GLY A 35 12.62 13.90 -7.82
CA GLY A 35 13.89 13.30 -8.25
C GLY A 35 14.76 12.78 -7.10
N SER A 36 14.33 12.92 -5.85
CA SER A 36 15.08 12.42 -4.69
C SER A 36 15.05 10.89 -4.62
N PRO A 37 16.20 10.18 -4.60
CA PRO A 37 16.24 8.72 -4.46
C PRO A 37 15.67 8.22 -3.14
N TYR A 38 15.57 9.10 -2.14
CA TYR A 38 15.12 8.79 -0.79
C TYR A 38 13.64 9.09 -0.58
N GLY A 39 12.96 9.67 -1.56
CA GLY A 39 11.58 10.10 -1.44
C GLY A 39 10.59 8.96 -1.70
N LEU A 40 9.66 8.80 -0.77
CA LEU A 40 8.48 7.96 -0.89
C LEU A 40 7.23 8.86 -0.84
N LEU A 41 6.36 8.71 -1.84
CA LEU A 41 5.04 9.33 -1.86
C LEU A 41 4.01 8.28 -1.43
N ALA A 42 3.38 8.50 -0.28
CA ALA A 42 2.23 7.74 0.17
C ALA A 42 0.94 8.48 -0.20
N LYS A 43 -0.04 7.74 -0.72
CA LYS A 43 -1.34 8.29 -1.15
C LYS A 43 -2.46 7.51 -0.48
N ALA A 44 -3.36 8.22 0.18
CA ALA A 44 -4.62 7.67 0.66
C ALA A 44 -5.63 7.74 -0.49
N VAL A 45 -6.14 6.59 -0.91
CA VAL A 45 -7.12 6.45 -1.98
C VAL A 45 -8.44 5.94 -1.44
N ASP A 46 -9.54 6.51 -1.93
CA ASP A 46 -10.87 6.06 -1.59
C ASP A 46 -11.29 4.80 -2.37
N LYS A 47 -12.52 4.34 -2.13
CA LYS A 47 -13.13 3.18 -2.81
C LYS A 47 -13.27 3.32 -4.33
N SER A 48 -13.22 4.55 -4.84
CA SER A 48 -13.31 4.90 -6.25
C SER A 48 -11.94 5.21 -6.85
N ASP A 49 -10.85 4.86 -6.15
CA ASP A 49 -9.47 5.11 -6.54
C ASP A 49 -9.12 6.62 -6.65
N VAL A 50 -9.86 7.46 -5.94
CA VAL A 50 -9.61 8.90 -5.87
C VAL A 50 -8.64 9.20 -4.74
N VAL A 51 -7.57 9.93 -5.05
CA VAL A 51 -6.60 10.40 -4.06
C VAL A 51 -7.24 11.45 -3.15
N ILE A 52 -7.31 11.15 -1.85
CA ILE A 52 -7.86 12.03 -0.81
C ILE A 52 -6.75 12.83 -0.15
N ALA A 53 -5.61 12.18 0.11
CA ALA A 53 -4.47 12.80 0.78
C ALA A 53 -3.16 12.21 0.26
N GLU A 54 -2.11 13.02 0.31
CA GLU A 54 -0.76 12.64 -0.08
C GLU A 54 0.22 13.04 1.03
N LYS A 55 1.20 12.18 1.28
CA LYS A 55 2.32 12.46 2.17
C LYS A 55 3.62 12.04 1.54
N VAL A 56 4.57 12.96 1.47
CA VAL A 56 5.94 12.66 1.06
C VAL A 56 6.79 12.46 2.31
N VAL A 57 7.52 11.34 2.35
CA VAL A 57 8.50 11.05 3.39
C VAL A 57 9.86 10.74 2.76
N TYR A 58 10.94 11.09 3.48
CA TYR A 58 12.30 10.83 3.01
C TYR A 58 13.00 9.85 3.93
N GLY A 59 13.46 8.74 3.36
CA GLY A 59 14.13 7.68 4.09
C GLY A 59 15.64 7.87 4.26
N LYS A 60 16.26 6.90 4.94
CA LYS A 60 17.73 6.80 5.10
C LYS A 60 18.41 6.17 3.88
N TYR A 61 17.68 5.36 3.11
CA TYR A 61 18.18 4.63 1.96
C TYR A 61 17.29 4.85 0.73
N PRO A 62 17.81 4.57 -0.49
CA PRO A 62 17.02 4.71 -1.70
C PRO A 62 15.73 3.87 -1.67
N ILE A 63 14.62 4.49 -2.08
CA ILE A 63 13.27 3.90 -2.01
C ILE A 63 13.00 2.95 -3.18
N ARG A 64 13.56 3.22 -4.37
CA ARG A 64 13.27 2.44 -5.59
C ARG A 64 13.45 0.92 -5.44
N PRO A 65 14.57 0.42 -4.87
CA PRO A 65 14.75 -1.03 -4.71
C PRO A 65 13.70 -1.66 -3.78
N TRP A 66 13.17 -0.88 -2.83
CA TRP A 66 12.08 -1.35 -1.98
C TRP A 66 10.75 -1.39 -2.74
N LEU A 67 10.41 -0.34 -3.50
CA LEU A 67 9.20 -0.29 -4.30
C LEU A 67 9.13 -1.43 -5.33
N GLU A 68 10.24 -1.71 -6.02
CA GLU A 68 10.33 -2.82 -6.97
C GLU A 68 10.12 -4.17 -6.29
N ALA A 69 10.76 -4.39 -5.12
CA ALA A 69 10.58 -5.62 -4.36
C ALA A 69 9.15 -5.75 -3.79
N PHE A 70 8.54 -4.64 -3.38
CA PHE A 70 7.16 -4.62 -2.87
C PHE A 70 6.16 -4.94 -3.99
N GLY A 71 6.33 -4.34 -5.17
CA GLY A 71 5.51 -4.65 -6.36
C GLY A 71 5.60 -6.11 -6.76
N ALA A 72 6.80 -6.68 -6.83
CA ALA A 72 6.99 -8.09 -7.15
C ALA A 72 6.32 -9.03 -6.13
N GLN A 73 6.33 -8.67 -4.84
CA GLN A 73 5.63 -9.44 -3.80
C GLN A 73 4.11 -9.41 -3.96
N LEU A 74 3.55 -8.26 -4.36
CA LEU A 74 2.12 -8.15 -4.64
C LEU A 74 1.72 -8.96 -5.88
N ASP A 75 2.54 -8.92 -6.93
CA ASP A 75 2.31 -9.71 -8.15
C ASP A 75 2.39 -11.22 -7.87
N ASP A 76 3.38 -11.67 -7.11
CA ASP A 76 3.52 -13.07 -6.71
C ASP A 76 2.32 -13.54 -5.87
N TRP A 77 1.85 -12.71 -4.94
CA TRP A 77 0.67 -13.02 -4.13
C TRP A 77 -0.60 -13.08 -4.99
N ALA A 78 -0.78 -12.14 -5.92
CA ALA A 78 -1.89 -12.14 -6.88
C ALA A 78 -1.88 -13.40 -7.76
N ASN A 79 -0.69 -13.86 -8.19
CA ASN A 79 -0.54 -15.10 -8.95
C ASN A 79 -0.91 -16.34 -8.12
N GLN A 80 -0.49 -16.42 -6.85
CA GLN A 80 -0.87 -17.51 -5.95
C GLN A 80 -2.38 -17.59 -5.72
N LEU A 81 -3.05 -16.43 -5.58
CA LEU A 81 -4.50 -16.37 -5.44
C LEU A 81 -5.20 -16.85 -6.72
N LYS A 82 -4.70 -16.41 -7.89
CA LYS A 82 -5.20 -16.87 -9.18
C LYS A 82 -5.06 -18.39 -9.36
N GLU A 83 -3.94 -18.98 -8.93
CA GLU A 83 -3.74 -20.44 -8.97
C GLU A 83 -4.74 -21.20 -8.09
N GLN A 84 -5.21 -20.59 -7.01
CA GLN A 84 -6.28 -21.13 -6.15
C GLN A 84 -7.68 -20.87 -6.72
N GLY A 85 -7.78 -20.32 -7.93
CA GLY A 85 -9.05 -19.95 -8.55
C GLY A 85 -9.69 -18.70 -7.94
N ILE A 86 -8.95 -17.95 -7.10
CA ILE A 86 -9.41 -16.71 -6.49
C ILE A 86 -9.08 -15.56 -7.44
N THR A 87 -10.11 -14.97 -8.04
CA THR A 87 -9.95 -13.87 -8.97
C THR A 87 -9.75 -12.53 -8.24
N PRO A 88 -9.16 -11.51 -8.88
CA PRO A 88 -8.94 -10.20 -8.25
C PRO A 88 -10.17 -9.58 -7.59
N ASP A 89 -11.35 -9.78 -8.17
CA ASP A 89 -12.64 -9.36 -7.62
C ASP A 89 -13.02 -10.06 -6.30
N GLN A 90 -12.40 -11.19 -5.97
CA GLN A 90 -12.65 -11.99 -4.77
C GLN A 90 -11.67 -11.73 -3.61
N TYR A 91 -10.52 -11.08 -3.87
CA TYR A 91 -9.58 -10.68 -2.81
C TYR A 91 -9.38 -9.17 -2.70
N ASN A 92 -9.70 -8.38 -3.74
CA ASN A 92 -9.81 -6.92 -3.63
C ASN A 92 -11.07 -6.47 -2.90
N VAL A 93 -11.97 -7.39 -2.53
CA VAL A 93 -13.16 -7.09 -1.69
C VAL A 93 -12.81 -6.63 -0.28
N GLY A 94 -11.55 -6.77 0.14
CA GLY A 94 -11.02 -6.21 1.39
C GLY A 94 -11.10 -4.68 1.50
N TYR A 95 -11.38 -3.94 0.40
CA TYR A 95 -11.56 -2.48 0.46
C TYR A 95 -12.90 -1.93 -0.08
N THR A 96 -13.81 -2.73 -0.65
CA THR A 96 -15.06 -2.16 -1.21
C THR A 96 -16.36 -2.83 -0.83
N SER A 97 -16.37 -4.03 -0.27
CA SER A 97 -17.60 -4.56 0.33
C SER A 97 -17.30 -5.76 1.21
N CYS A 98 -17.47 -5.59 2.52
CA CYS A 98 -18.04 -6.68 3.30
C CYS A 98 -19.31 -7.12 2.56
N PRO A 99 -19.44 -8.38 2.11
CA PRO A 99 -20.71 -8.85 1.60
C PRO A 99 -21.70 -8.72 2.76
N ARG A 100 -22.64 -7.80 2.61
CA ARG A 100 -23.78 -7.68 3.50
C ARG A 100 -24.76 -8.77 3.10
N GLU A 101 -24.41 -10.02 3.36
CA GLU A 101 -25.31 -11.16 3.48
C GLU A 101 -24.48 -12.41 3.82
N SER A 102 -24.65 -12.88 5.06
CA SER A 102 -24.35 -14.26 5.41
C SER A 102 -25.27 -15.16 4.60
N LEU A 103 -24.71 -16.11 3.84
CA LEU A 103 -25.46 -17.25 3.31
C LEU A 103 -25.33 -18.50 4.19
N PHE A 104 -24.87 -18.32 5.43
CA PHE A 104 -24.99 -19.36 6.44
C PHE A 104 -25.80 -18.85 7.63
N GLU A 105 -26.98 -19.48 7.73
CA GLU A 105 -28.02 -19.45 8.78
C GLU A 105 -29.05 -18.32 8.75
#